data_AF-G3T7Z9-F1
#
_entry.id   AF-G3T7Z9-F1
#
_cell.length_a   1.000
_cell.length_b   1.000
_cell.length_c   1.000
_cell.angle_alpha   90.00
_cell.angle_beta   90.00
_cell.angle_gamma   90.00
#
_symmetry.space_group_name_H-M   'P 1'
#
loop_
_entity.id
_entity.type
_entity.pdbx_description
1 polymer ?
#
loop_
_entity_poly.entity_id
_entity_poly.type
_entity_poly.pdbx_seq_one_letter_code
_entity_poly.pdbx_strand_id
1 'polypeptide(L)'
;KLIHLLNYLINKLITHSMRLHSAPSTPQEDLIDKKCLTEKYTHLSCNKVFCQPWQRCIDGTCICKLPYQCPKNGTSVCSTNGRSYPTYCQQKSFECLRPQAKFLNNGTCIAEGQFSISLNYGNTNSEGIVEVKLVDKDEKMFICKKGWRITQANVACLDLGFQQGALSTQRRFNLPNYLPINNTECLHVHCRGLETSLAECTFTKGRATKYQGLASVVCYTQSPEDILPEESFHCVNGKHIPQMAACNGLNDCGDQSDELCCKGCQGASFLCKSGVCIPKEYKCNGEVDCITGEDEIGCKEKKRTNNKKGWKSTEGAGQINIEEMEILTADMDAERKRIKSFLPTLSCGVKNTSHVRRKRVVGGVNAQVGEFPWQVAIKDGDKINCGGIYIGGCWILTAAHCVRVSKVRRYQIWTSLLDWLKPNSELKVLWVNNVIVHENYNGATYENDIALVEMKKSQRSKECELPHSIPACVPWSPYLFQPNDKCIVSGWGREKDNQRVFSLKWGEVQLISNCSRFYPGRYYEKKMECAGTDDGSIDTCKGDSGGPLVCTDINNVAYVWGIVSWGENCGKPEFPGVYTKVANYFDWISHHVGRSLISQYNV
;
A
#
# COMPACT_ATOMS: atom_id res chain seq x y z
N LYS A 1 50.88 -14.94 42.31
CA LYS A 1 50.89 -15.55 40.96
C LYS A 1 49.50 -16.05 40.53
N LEU A 2 48.71 -16.75 41.37
CA LEU A 2 47.33 -17.15 41.02
C LEU A 2 46.36 -15.97 40.75
N ILE A 3 46.47 -14.88 41.51
CA ILE A 3 45.60 -13.69 41.36
C ILE A 3 45.83 -12.97 40.01
N HIS A 4 47.05 -12.99 39.49
CA HIS A 4 47.37 -12.43 38.16
C HIS A 4 46.81 -13.28 37.02
N LEU A 5 46.76 -14.62 37.17
CA LEU A 5 46.13 -15.49 36.19
C LEU A 5 44.60 -15.34 36.17
N LEU A 6 43.98 -15.13 37.34
CA LEU A 6 42.55 -14.85 37.44
C LEU A 6 42.18 -13.51 36.77
N ASN A 7 42.94 -12.44 37.02
CA ASN A 7 42.69 -11.15 36.36
C ASN A 7 42.92 -11.19 34.85
N TYR A 8 43.88 -11.98 34.37
CA TYR A 8 44.11 -12.16 32.93
C TYR A 8 42.96 -12.94 32.26
N LEU A 9 42.43 -13.99 32.91
CA LEU A 9 41.29 -14.76 32.42
C LEU A 9 39.98 -13.96 32.46
N ILE A 10 39.75 -13.16 33.49
CA ILE A 10 38.57 -12.29 33.59
C ILE A 10 38.61 -11.20 32.51
N ASN A 11 39.75 -10.56 32.26
CA ASN A 11 39.88 -9.58 31.16
C ASN A 11 39.71 -10.22 29.77
N LYS A 12 40.11 -11.49 29.60
CA LYS A 12 39.91 -12.23 28.35
C LYS A 12 38.45 -12.68 28.15
N LEU A 13 37.71 -12.94 29.23
CA LEU A 13 36.27 -13.23 29.21
C LEU A 13 35.41 -11.96 28.99
N ILE A 14 35.81 -10.82 29.54
CA ILE A 14 35.12 -9.53 29.31
C ILE A 14 35.32 -9.06 27.86
N THR A 15 36.51 -9.25 27.28
CA THR A 15 36.77 -8.94 25.87
C THR A 15 36.12 -9.91 24.89
N HIS A 16 35.80 -11.15 25.30
CA HIS A 16 35.03 -12.10 24.47
C HIS A 16 33.51 -11.95 24.61
N SER A 17 33.01 -11.43 25.75
CA SER A 17 31.58 -11.17 26.00
C SER A 17 31.06 -9.92 25.27
N MET A 18 31.93 -8.96 24.95
CA MET A 18 31.57 -7.75 24.18
C MET A 18 31.58 -7.94 22.64
N ARG A 19 31.61 -9.18 22.14
CA ARG A 19 31.67 -9.47 20.68
C ARG A 19 30.58 -10.40 20.15
N LEU A 20 29.48 -10.58 20.88
CA LEU A 20 28.31 -11.27 20.35
C LEU A 20 27.04 -10.46 20.59
N HIS A 21 26.43 -10.04 19.47
CA HIS A 21 25.16 -9.32 19.30
C HIS A 21 25.21 -7.79 19.38
N SER A 22 25.92 -7.19 18.43
CA SER A 22 25.26 -6.20 17.58
C SER A 22 25.41 -6.67 16.13
N ALA A 23 24.29 -6.88 15.44
CA ALA A 23 24.31 -6.85 13.99
C ALA A 23 24.97 -5.52 13.58
N PRO A 24 25.76 -5.47 12.49
CA PRO A 24 26.23 -4.18 12.01
C PRO A 24 24.98 -3.35 11.72
N SER A 25 24.75 -2.30 12.51
CA SER A 25 23.74 -1.30 12.16
C SER A 25 24.20 -0.75 10.83
N THR A 26 23.51 -1.12 9.75
CA THR A 26 23.62 -0.43 8.46
C THR A 26 23.60 1.07 8.75
N PRO A 27 24.56 1.86 8.23
CA PRO A 27 24.56 3.31 8.42
C PRO A 27 23.17 3.86 8.09
N GLN A 28 22.61 4.69 8.96
CA GLN A 28 21.20 5.07 8.87
C GLN A 28 20.85 5.84 7.58
N GLU A 29 21.83 6.49 6.96
CA GLU A 29 21.70 7.09 5.62
C GLU A 29 21.42 6.06 4.51
N ASP A 30 21.69 4.77 4.73
CA ASP A 30 21.52 3.68 3.77
C ASP A 30 20.10 3.08 3.80
N LEU A 31 19.32 3.40 4.83
CA LEU A 31 17.94 2.91 4.97
C LEU A 31 16.94 3.69 4.11
N ILE A 32 17.28 4.91 3.66
CA ILE A 32 16.36 5.79 2.95
C ILE A 32 16.64 5.77 1.44
N ASP A 33 15.58 5.71 0.65
CA ASP A 33 15.67 5.88 -0.80
C ASP A 33 15.62 7.36 -1.21
N LYS A 34 16.80 7.93 -1.47
CA LYS A 34 16.97 9.32 -1.91
C LYS A 34 16.18 9.66 -3.19
N LYS A 35 15.98 8.71 -4.11
CA LYS A 35 15.15 8.95 -5.32
C LYS A 35 13.68 9.07 -4.97
N CYS A 36 13.20 8.29 -4.00
CA CYS A 36 11.81 8.33 -3.54
C CYS A 36 11.49 9.63 -2.80
N LEU A 37 12.44 10.20 -2.05
CA LEU A 37 12.24 11.46 -1.33
C LEU A 37 11.91 12.66 -2.22
N THR A 38 12.36 12.67 -3.48
CA THR A 38 12.03 13.77 -4.40
C THR A 38 10.55 13.84 -4.75
N GLU A 39 9.82 12.71 -4.62
CA GLU A 39 8.38 12.62 -4.88
C GLU A 39 7.54 13.11 -3.69
N LYS A 40 8.15 13.35 -2.52
CA LYS A 40 7.48 13.88 -1.31
C LYS A 40 6.20 13.12 -0.93
N TYR A 41 6.29 11.80 -0.84
CA TYR A 41 5.14 10.97 -0.47
C TYR A 41 4.65 11.25 0.96
N THR A 42 3.33 11.14 1.13
CA THR A 42 2.62 11.27 2.41
C THR A 42 1.54 10.18 2.50
N HIS A 43 0.80 10.15 3.60
CA HIS A 43 -0.40 9.31 3.77
C HIS A 43 -1.48 9.53 2.69
N LEU A 44 -1.39 10.61 1.91
CA LEU A 44 -2.27 10.89 0.77
C LEU A 44 -1.73 10.32 -0.55
N SER A 45 -0.57 9.67 -0.58
CA SER A 45 0.05 9.15 -1.80
C SER A 45 -0.36 7.70 -2.07
N CYS A 46 -1.36 7.49 -2.93
CA CYS A 46 -1.89 6.14 -3.20
C CYS A 46 -0.89 5.21 -3.96
N ASN A 47 0.21 5.77 -4.44
CA ASN A 47 1.34 4.99 -4.94
C ASN A 47 2.02 4.17 -3.84
N LYS A 48 1.95 4.58 -2.57
CA LYS A 48 2.67 3.94 -1.46
C LYS A 48 1.74 3.30 -0.43
N VAL A 49 0.59 3.90 -0.18
CA VAL A 49 -0.37 3.46 0.85
C VAL A 49 -1.79 3.39 0.31
N PHE A 50 -2.64 2.62 0.97
CA PHE A 50 -4.08 2.67 0.68
C PHE A 50 -4.71 3.97 1.19
N CYS A 51 -5.62 4.53 0.39
CA CYS A 51 -6.41 5.67 0.84
C CYS A 51 -7.35 5.28 1.99
N GLN A 52 -7.76 6.28 2.78
CA GLN A 52 -8.79 6.06 3.79
C GLN A 52 -10.15 5.73 3.15
N PRO A 53 -11.09 5.08 3.87
CA PRO A 53 -12.35 4.63 3.27
C PRO A 53 -13.22 5.75 2.68
N TRP A 54 -13.12 6.95 3.25
CA TRP A 54 -13.78 8.17 2.79
C TRP A 54 -13.00 8.93 1.70
N GLN A 55 -11.96 8.33 1.14
CA GLN A 55 -11.14 8.86 0.05
C GLN A 55 -11.10 7.87 -1.13
N ARG A 56 -10.71 8.36 -2.30
CA ARG A 56 -10.37 7.57 -3.51
C ARG A 56 -9.03 8.04 -4.06
N CYS A 57 -8.30 7.13 -4.68
CA CYS A 57 -7.09 7.48 -5.42
C CYS A 57 -7.49 8.14 -6.75
N ILE A 58 -6.87 9.26 -7.12
CA ILE A 58 -6.88 9.87 -8.46
C ILE A 58 -5.50 10.50 -8.68
N ASP A 59 -4.86 10.22 -9.81
CA ASP A 59 -3.56 10.81 -10.19
C ASP A 59 -2.49 10.66 -9.10
N GLY A 60 -2.38 9.45 -8.53
CA GLY A 60 -1.43 9.14 -7.46
C GLY A 60 -1.77 9.76 -6.09
N THR A 61 -2.91 10.46 -5.95
CA THR A 61 -3.30 11.18 -4.73
C THR A 61 -4.66 10.73 -4.19
N CYS A 62 -4.78 10.59 -2.87
CA CYS A 62 -6.01 10.30 -2.16
C CYS A 62 -6.85 11.56 -2.02
N ILE A 63 -7.94 11.65 -2.78
CA ILE A 63 -8.88 12.76 -2.74
C ILE A 63 -10.16 12.37 -1.99
N CYS A 64 -10.83 13.35 -1.40
CA CYS A 64 -12.07 13.14 -0.67
C CYS A 64 -13.17 12.56 -1.57
N LYS A 65 -13.87 11.53 -1.09
CA LYS A 65 -15.15 11.10 -1.65
C LYS A 65 -16.23 12.08 -1.22
N LEU A 66 -17.32 12.15 -1.98
CA LEU A 66 -18.53 12.84 -1.54
C LEU A 66 -19.29 11.94 -0.54
N PRO A 67 -20.00 12.50 0.46
CA PRO A 67 -20.60 11.69 1.52
C PRO A 67 -21.55 10.59 1.02
N TYR A 68 -22.26 10.81 -0.08
CA TYR A 68 -23.16 9.80 -0.65
C TYR A 68 -22.44 8.60 -1.29
N GLN A 69 -21.13 8.69 -1.55
CA GLN A 69 -20.30 7.60 -2.07
C GLN A 69 -19.82 6.65 -0.97
N CYS A 70 -19.99 7.02 0.30
CA CYS A 70 -19.69 6.13 1.42
C CYS A 70 -20.73 5.01 1.57
N PRO A 71 -20.33 3.84 2.11
CA PRO A 71 -21.28 2.81 2.53
C PRO A 71 -22.33 3.37 3.50
N LYS A 72 -23.57 2.93 3.32
CA LYS A 72 -24.72 3.37 4.14
C LYS A 72 -24.87 2.59 5.44
N ASN A 73 -24.16 1.48 5.59
CA ASN A 73 -24.18 0.65 6.79
C ASN A 73 -23.19 1.19 7.81
N GLY A 74 -23.66 1.58 9.00
CA GLY A 74 -22.83 2.13 10.07
C GLY A 74 -23.68 2.63 11.23
N THR A 75 -23.02 3.13 12.26
CA THR A 75 -23.66 3.84 13.39
C THR A 75 -23.62 5.35 13.17
N SER A 76 -24.63 6.06 13.68
CA SER A 76 -24.64 7.51 13.64
C SER A 76 -23.48 8.10 14.43
N VAL A 77 -22.96 9.25 13.99
CA VAL A 77 -21.89 9.98 14.68
C VAL A 77 -22.22 11.46 14.76
N CYS A 78 -21.56 12.18 15.66
CA CYS A 78 -21.65 13.63 15.79
C CYS A 78 -20.33 14.32 15.44
N SER A 79 -20.44 15.56 14.97
CA SER A 79 -19.30 16.44 14.73
C SER A 79 -19.34 17.70 15.60
N THR A 80 -18.22 18.41 15.69
CA THR A 80 -18.03 19.60 16.52
C THR A 80 -18.98 20.77 16.22
N ASN A 81 -19.63 20.79 15.06
CA ASN A 81 -20.63 21.80 14.71
C ASN A 81 -22.07 21.45 15.17
N GLY A 82 -22.24 20.40 15.98
CA GLY A 82 -23.54 19.94 16.48
C GLY A 82 -24.38 19.19 15.45
N ARG A 83 -23.81 18.84 14.28
CA ARG A 83 -24.51 18.05 13.26
C ARG A 83 -24.25 16.56 13.43
N SER A 84 -25.33 15.79 13.36
CA SER A 84 -25.29 14.33 13.31
C SER A 84 -25.21 13.82 11.87
N TYR A 85 -24.43 12.77 11.65
CA TYR A 85 -24.27 12.07 10.38
C TYR A 85 -24.73 10.61 10.52
N PRO A 86 -25.35 10.02 9.49
CA PRO A 86 -25.78 8.62 9.50
C PRO A 86 -24.66 7.60 9.74
N THR A 87 -23.44 7.86 9.22
CA THR A 87 -22.29 6.96 9.39
C THR A 87 -20.99 7.74 9.60
N TYR A 88 -20.01 7.09 10.22
CA TYR A 88 -18.66 7.64 10.41
C TYR A 88 -17.98 8.03 9.09
N CYS A 89 -18.12 7.21 8.04
CA CYS A 89 -17.57 7.51 6.72
C CYS A 89 -18.10 8.83 6.16
N GLN A 90 -19.40 9.12 6.33
CA GLN A 90 -20.01 10.35 5.84
C GLN A 90 -19.50 11.59 6.57
N GLN A 91 -19.31 11.50 7.89
CA GLN A 91 -18.73 12.59 8.67
C GLN A 91 -17.28 12.84 8.25
N LYS A 92 -16.42 11.81 8.17
CA LYS A 92 -15.02 11.98 7.75
C LYS A 92 -14.87 12.40 6.28
N SER A 93 -15.76 11.96 5.40
CA SER A 93 -15.85 12.42 4.01
C SER A 93 -16.20 13.92 3.95
N PHE A 94 -17.16 14.36 4.75
CA PHE A 94 -17.51 15.77 4.85
C PHE A 94 -16.38 16.60 5.48
N GLU A 95 -15.74 16.09 6.51
CA GLU A 95 -14.58 16.72 7.16
C GLU A 95 -13.40 16.89 6.18
N CYS A 96 -13.13 15.89 5.35
CA CYS A 96 -12.12 15.96 4.30
C CYS A 96 -12.42 17.13 3.32
N LEU A 97 -13.69 17.38 3.01
CA LEU A 97 -14.13 18.52 2.18
C LEU A 97 -14.18 19.85 2.95
N ARG A 98 -14.42 19.79 4.26
CA ARG A 98 -14.63 20.92 5.19
C ARG A 98 -13.93 20.63 6.53
N PRO A 99 -12.64 20.96 6.66
CA PRO A 99 -11.80 20.57 7.81
C PRO A 99 -12.27 21.02 9.20
N GLN A 100 -13.22 21.96 9.27
CA GLN A 100 -13.78 22.48 10.51
C GLN A 100 -14.71 21.49 11.22
N ALA A 101 -15.29 20.53 10.48
CA ALA A 101 -16.32 19.62 10.98
C ALA A 101 -15.71 18.33 11.58
N LYS A 102 -14.82 18.48 12.57
CA LYS A 102 -14.14 17.36 13.25
C LYS A 102 -15.11 16.42 13.96
N PHE A 103 -14.69 15.19 14.19
CA PHE A 103 -15.44 14.21 14.99
C PHE A 103 -15.57 14.68 16.45
N LEU A 104 -16.72 14.40 17.08
CA LEU A 104 -16.99 14.76 18.48
C LEU A 104 -17.27 13.52 19.34
N ASN A 105 -18.34 12.78 19.02
CA ASN A 105 -18.71 11.56 19.74
C ASN A 105 -19.42 10.55 18.83
N ASN A 106 -19.37 9.29 19.25
CA ASN A 106 -20.16 8.23 18.64
C ASN A 106 -21.63 8.33 19.08
N GLY A 107 -22.56 8.06 18.18
CA GLY A 107 -23.99 8.22 18.42
C GLY A 107 -24.54 9.58 17.98
N THR A 108 -25.67 9.97 18.55
CA THR A 108 -26.31 11.25 18.31
C THR A 108 -25.60 12.38 19.05
N CYS A 109 -25.73 13.61 18.56
CA CYS A 109 -25.18 14.78 19.22
C CYS A 109 -25.83 15.02 20.59
N ILE A 110 -25.02 15.39 21.58
CA ILE A 110 -25.44 15.73 22.94
C ILE A 110 -25.42 17.26 23.05
N ALA A 111 -26.49 17.86 23.56
CA ALA A 111 -26.67 19.33 23.55
C ALA A 111 -25.58 20.11 24.35
N GLU A 112 -25.04 19.52 25.41
CA GLU A 112 -23.99 20.12 26.26
C GLU A 112 -22.64 19.37 26.19
N GLY A 113 -22.54 18.34 25.35
CA GLY A 113 -21.36 17.49 25.27
C GLY A 113 -20.20 18.21 24.58
N GLN A 114 -19.15 18.54 25.31
CA GLN A 114 -17.94 19.16 24.76
C GLN A 114 -16.70 18.31 25.03
N PHE A 115 -15.96 18.00 23.97
CA PHE A 115 -14.60 17.46 24.06
C PHE A 115 -13.60 18.61 24.12
N SER A 116 -12.63 18.56 25.04
CA SER A 116 -11.58 19.58 25.11
C SER A 116 -10.24 18.98 25.54
N ILE A 117 -9.16 19.49 24.94
CA ILE A 117 -7.78 19.18 25.29
C ILE A 117 -7.08 20.45 25.79
N SER A 118 -6.29 20.33 26.86
CA SER A 118 -5.47 21.44 27.38
C SER A 118 -4.08 20.95 27.82
N LEU A 119 -3.10 21.84 27.74
CA LEU A 119 -1.74 21.62 28.23
C LEU A 119 -1.53 22.39 29.54
N ASN A 120 -1.17 21.69 30.60
CA ASN A 120 -0.91 22.28 31.92
C ASN A 120 0.57 22.15 32.29
N TYR A 121 1.06 23.06 33.14
CA TYR A 121 2.43 23.04 33.70
C TYR A 121 3.58 23.18 32.69
N GLY A 122 3.29 23.60 31.46
CA GLY A 122 4.31 24.01 30.50
C GLY A 122 4.78 25.44 30.73
N ASN A 123 5.98 25.78 30.24
CA ASN A 123 6.46 27.16 30.26
C ASN A 123 5.90 27.99 29.10
N THR A 124 5.49 27.33 28.02
CA THR A 124 4.91 27.92 26.82
C THR A 124 3.55 27.29 26.51
N ASN A 125 2.78 27.90 25.62
CA ASN A 125 1.49 27.37 25.16
C ASN A 125 1.63 26.13 24.25
N SER A 126 2.85 25.77 23.84
CA SER A 126 3.15 24.63 22.98
C SER A 126 3.67 23.41 23.75
N GLU A 127 3.76 23.47 25.07
CA GLU A 127 4.31 22.39 25.86
C GLU A 127 3.54 22.17 27.16
N GLY A 128 3.58 20.96 27.71
CA GLY A 128 2.99 20.66 29.02
C GLY A 128 2.56 19.22 29.21
N ILE A 129 1.84 18.98 30.30
CA ILE A 129 1.14 17.72 30.60
C ILE A 129 -0.24 17.75 29.97
N VAL A 130 -0.60 16.66 29.31
CA VAL A 130 -1.86 16.54 28.56
C VAL A 130 -3.01 16.25 29.50
N GLU A 131 -4.03 17.10 29.45
CA GLU A 131 -5.30 16.96 30.16
C GLU A 131 -6.45 16.93 29.14
N VAL A 132 -7.41 16.03 29.34
CA VAL A 132 -8.55 15.81 28.45
C VAL A 132 -9.86 15.83 29.23
N LYS A 133 -10.86 16.53 28.68
CA LYS A 133 -12.27 16.42 29.07
C LYS A 133 -13.00 15.59 28.00
N LEU A 134 -13.53 14.44 28.40
CA LEU A 134 -14.34 13.58 27.53
C LEU A 134 -15.77 14.14 27.42
N VAL A 135 -16.46 13.86 26.32
CA VAL A 135 -17.81 14.39 26.05
C VAL A 135 -18.83 14.01 27.14
N ASP A 136 -18.75 12.77 27.63
CA ASP A 136 -19.70 12.21 28.61
C ASP A 136 -19.26 12.42 30.07
N LYS A 137 -18.21 13.23 30.32
CA LYS A 137 -17.67 13.47 31.66
C LYS A 137 -17.39 14.94 31.92
N ASP A 138 -17.80 15.42 33.09
CA ASP A 138 -17.50 16.79 33.51
C ASP A 138 -16.08 16.97 34.04
N GLU A 139 -15.50 15.92 34.59
CA GLU A 139 -14.15 15.93 35.16
C GLU A 139 -13.08 15.82 34.07
N LYS A 140 -12.06 16.69 34.20
CA LYS A 140 -10.83 16.60 33.40
C LYS A 140 -9.92 15.54 33.97
N MET A 141 -9.27 14.76 33.10
CA MET A 141 -8.36 13.70 33.48
C MET A 141 -7.03 13.82 32.74
N PHE A 142 -5.96 13.38 33.39
CA PHE A 142 -4.63 13.32 32.78
C PHE A 142 -4.43 12.05 31.95
N ILE A 143 -3.51 12.11 30.99
CA ILE A 143 -3.13 10.96 30.17
C ILE A 143 -1.97 10.18 30.80
N CYS A 144 -2.02 8.85 30.75
CA CYS A 144 -0.95 7.99 31.22
C CYS A 144 0.27 8.04 30.28
N LYS A 145 1.48 8.18 30.82
CA LYS A 145 2.74 8.09 30.06
C LYS A 145 2.96 6.71 29.44
N LYS A 146 2.55 5.65 30.14
CA LYS A 146 2.64 4.28 29.62
C LYS A 146 1.69 4.14 28.43
N GLY A 147 2.25 3.88 27.25
CA GLY A 147 1.51 3.78 25.99
C GLY A 147 1.42 5.08 25.20
N TRP A 148 1.87 6.20 25.75
CA TRP A 148 1.96 7.48 25.04
C TRP A 148 3.16 7.49 24.09
N ARG A 149 2.89 7.49 22.79
CA ARG A 149 3.91 7.52 21.73
C ARG A 149 3.78 8.82 20.92
N ILE A 150 4.74 9.05 20.02
CA ILE A 150 4.71 10.19 19.10
C ILE A 150 3.44 10.22 18.23
N THR A 151 2.86 9.04 17.93
CA THR A 151 1.65 8.90 17.13
C THR A 151 0.44 9.57 17.77
N GLN A 152 0.16 9.31 19.06
CA GLN A 152 -0.91 10.02 19.78
C GLN A 152 -0.56 11.49 20.01
N ALA A 153 0.71 11.80 20.24
CA ALA A 153 1.16 13.17 20.46
C ALA A 153 0.97 14.06 19.22
N ASN A 154 1.19 13.52 18.02
CA ASN A 154 0.93 14.21 16.76
C ASN A 154 -0.55 14.59 16.63
N VAL A 155 -1.47 13.66 16.93
CA VAL A 155 -2.92 13.92 16.91
C VAL A 155 -3.31 14.94 17.99
N ALA A 156 -2.74 14.85 19.18
CA ALA A 156 -2.99 15.81 20.27
C ALA A 156 -2.60 17.24 19.88
N CYS A 157 -1.39 17.42 19.32
CA CYS A 157 -0.92 18.71 18.85
C CYS A 157 -1.72 19.24 17.66
N LEU A 158 -2.14 18.36 16.75
CA LEU A 158 -3.02 18.72 15.64
C LEU A 158 -4.38 19.24 16.15
N ASP A 159 -4.92 18.64 17.22
CA ASP A 159 -6.17 19.09 17.82
C ASP A 159 -6.03 20.42 18.56
N LEU A 160 -4.87 20.67 19.17
CA LEU A 160 -4.49 21.96 19.77
C LEU A 160 -4.16 23.07 18.75
N GLY A 161 -4.16 22.75 17.44
CA GLY A 161 -3.96 23.71 16.35
C GLY A 161 -2.56 23.70 15.72
N PHE A 162 -1.63 22.89 16.22
CA PHE A 162 -0.27 22.75 15.68
C PHE A 162 -0.24 21.76 14.51
N GLN A 163 -0.31 22.30 13.28
CA GLN A 163 -0.43 21.48 12.05
C GLN A 163 0.74 20.53 11.79
N GLN A 164 1.92 20.80 12.34
CA GLN A 164 3.13 19.98 12.16
C GLN A 164 3.24 18.84 13.19
N GLY A 165 2.27 18.73 14.11
CA GLY A 165 2.23 17.71 15.14
C GLY A 165 3.19 17.98 16.30
N ALA A 166 3.64 16.90 16.94
CA ALA A 166 4.53 16.93 18.09
C ALA A 166 6.01 16.91 17.67
N LEU A 167 6.84 17.58 18.47
CA LEU A 167 8.30 17.51 18.43
C LEU A 167 8.83 16.44 19.37
N SER A 168 8.27 16.32 20.58
CA SER A 168 8.76 15.37 21.59
C SER A 168 7.68 14.98 22.61
N THR A 169 7.82 13.77 23.16
CA THR A 169 7.00 13.22 24.25
C THR A 169 7.79 12.98 25.54
N GLN A 170 9.09 13.35 25.56
CA GLN A 170 10.02 12.98 26.61
C GLN A 170 10.39 14.12 27.57
N ARG A 171 9.94 15.35 27.28
CA ARG A 171 10.25 16.53 28.12
C ARG A 171 9.67 16.35 29.53
N ARG A 172 10.49 16.64 30.54
CA ARG A 172 10.09 16.64 31.94
C ARG A 172 9.68 18.05 32.34
N PHE A 173 8.54 18.18 33.01
CA PHE A 173 8.03 19.44 33.55
C PHE A 173 8.13 19.44 35.07
N ASN A 174 8.47 20.58 35.65
CA ASN A 174 8.52 20.75 37.10
C ASN A 174 7.09 20.87 37.63
N LEU A 175 6.62 19.81 38.29
CA LEU A 175 5.28 19.77 38.87
C LEU A 175 5.32 20.34 40.30
N PRO A 176 4.31 21.14 40.71
CA PRO A 176 4.20 21.59 42.10
C PRO A 176 4.07 20.39 43.06
N ASN A 177 4.75 20.45 44.21
CA ASN A 177 4.70 19.40 45.25
C ASN A 177 3.31 19.17 45.87
N TYR A 178 2.32 20.01 45.56
CA TYR A 178 0.97 20.04 46.13
C TYR A 178 -0.14 19.83 45.10
N LEU A 179 0.11 19.11 44.00
CA LEU A 179 -0.99 18.76 43.10
C LEU A 179 -1.97 17.83 43.82
N PRO A 180 -3.25 18.22 44.00
CA PRO A 180 -4.25 17.36 44.62
C PRO A 180 -4.74 16.34 43.58
N ILE A 181 -3.85 15.49 43.08
CA ILE A 181 -4.26 14.31 42.32
C ILE A 181 -4.62 13.26 43.36
N ASN A 182 -5.84 13.37 43.88
CA ASN A 182 -6.36 12.43 44.89
C ASN A 182 -6.64 11.04 44.30
N ASN A 183 -6.52 10.87 42.97
CA ASN A 183 -6.68 9.60 42.29
C ASN A 183 -5.48 9.29 41.40
N THR A 184 -4.88 8.12 41.61
CA THR A 184 -3.91 7.49 40.68
C THR A 184 -4.50 7.19 39.29
N GLU A 185 -5.65 7.76 38.94
CA GLU A 185 -6.38 7.51 37.71
C GLU A 185 -5.85 8.39 36.58
N CYS A 186 -5.57 7.76 35.45
CA CYS A 186 -5.19 8.41 34.21
C CYS A 186 -5.88 7.70 33.05
N LEU A 187 -5.87 8.32 31.87
CA LEU A 187 -6.43 7.71 30.67
C LEU A 187 -5.31 7.13 29.80
N HIS A 188 -5.46 5.87 29.39
CA HIS A 188 -4.69 5.34 28.28
C HIS A 188 -5.35 5.74 26.97
N VAL A 189 -4.55 6.22 26.02
CA VAL A 189 -5.01 6.67 24.70
C VAL A 189 -4.34 5.84 23.63
N HIS A 190 -5.14 5.29 22.72
CA HIS A 190 -4.64 4.58 21.57
C HIS A 190 -5.18 5.20 20.28
N CYS A 191 -4.28 5.71 19.44
CA CYS A 191 -4.55 6.28 18.12
C CYS A 191 -3.72 5.53 17.07
N ARG A 192 -4.18 5.52 15.83
CA ARG A 192 -3.43 5.08 14.65
C ARG A 192 -2.36 6.12 14.25
N GLY A 193 -2.63 7.41 14.46
CA GLY A 193 -1.74 8.53 14.15
C GLY A 193 -2.11 9.32 12.89
N LEU A 194 -3.32 9.15 12.34
CA LEU A 194 -3.86 9.91 11.19
C LEU A 194 -5.21 10.58 11.51
N GLU A 195 -5.68 10.44 12.75
CA GLU A 195 -6.85 11.10 13.28
C GLU A 195 -6.64 12.62 13.32
N THR A 196 -7.72 13.39 13.21
CA THR A 196 -7.69 14.86 13.20
C THR A 196 -8.03 15.47 14.56
N SER A 197 -8.59 14.66 15.47
CA SER A 197 -8.82 14.97 16.88
C SER A 197 -8.59 13.73 17.74
N LEU A 198 -8.17 13.93 19.00
CA LEU A 198 -8.10 12.84 19.97
C LEU A 198 -9.46 12.22 20.27
N ALA A 199 -10.57 12.91 19.98
CA ALA A 199 -11.92 12.38 20.16
C ALA A 199 -12.17 11.08 19.35
N GLU A 200 -11.43 10.87 18.25
CA GLU A 200 -11.52 9.65 17.43
C GLU A 200 -10.79 8.45 18.07
N CYS A 201 -9.86 8.71 18.99
CA CYS A 201 -9.03 7.68 19.59
C CYS A 201 -9.77 6.91 20.70
N THR A 202 -9.29 5.71 20.98
CA THR A 202 -9.83 4.88 22.06
C THR A 202 -9.24 5.31 23.39
N PHE A 203 -10.12 5.62 24.36
CA PHE A 203 -9.76 5.90 25.74
C PHE A 203 -10.13 4.74 26.66
N THR A 204 -9.20 4.30 27.49
CA THR A 204 -9.45 3.34 28.57
C THR A 204 -8.96 3.89 29.91
N LYS A 205 -9.60 3.49 31.01
CA LYS A 205 -9.09 3.84 32.35
C LYS A 205 -7.77 3.12 32.60
N GLY A 206 -6.80 3.88 33.11
CA GLY A 206 -5.51 3.40 33.56
C GLY A 206 -5.20 3.88 34.97
N ARG A 207 -4.12 3.35 35.53
CA ARG A 207 -3.56 3.83 36.80
C ARG A 207 -2.09 4.23 36.63
N ALA A 208 -1.74 5.40 37.14
CA ALA A 208 -0.37 5.88 37.26
C ALA A 208 0.09 5.73 38.72
N THR A 209 1.26 5.11 38.92
CA THR A 209 1.81 4.88 40.26
C THR A 209 2.45 6.12 40.87
N LYS A 210 2.84 7.11 40.06
CA LYS A 210 3.52 8.38 40.46
C LYS A 210 3.29 9.49 39.42
N TYR A 211 3.56 10.76 39.78
CA TYR A 211 3.52 11.94 38.90
C TYR A 211 4.36 11.80 37.61
N GLN A 212 5.47 11.07 37.66
CA GLN A 212 6.31 10.77 36.49
C GLN A 212 5.64 9.84 35.47
N GLY A 213 4.47 9.27 35.83
CA GLY A 213 3.63 8.42 35.00
C GLY A 213 2.59 9.17 34.18
N LEU A 214 2.59 10.52 34.17
CA LEU A 214 1.72 11.33 33.32
C LEU A 214 2.40 11.68 31.99
N ALA A 215 1.60 11.71 30.92
CA ALA A 215 2.07 11.99 29.57
C ALA A 215 2.33 13.48 29.37
N SER A 216 3.47 13.77 28.76
CA SER A 216 3.88 15.12 28.39
C SER A 216 4.02 15.24 26.87
N VAL A 217 3.86 16.46 26.37
CA VAL A 217 4.02 16.76 24.94
C VAL A 217 4.67 18.12 24.76
N VAL A 218 5.48 18.22 23.71
CA VAL A 218 5.98 19.47 23.14
C VAL A 218 5.53 19.49 21.69
N CYS A 219 4.62 20.40 21.36
CA CYS A 219 4.17 20.63 20.01
C CYS A 219 5.22 21.39 19.21
N TYR A 220 5.33 21.05 17.94
CA TYR A 220 6.34 21.64 17.07
C TYR A 220 5.99 23.12 16.80
N THR A 221 6.96 24.00 17.03
CA THR A 221 6.90 25.42 16.71
C THR A 221 8.20 25.79 16.00
N GLN A 222 8.15 26.47 14.86
CA GLN A 222 9.35 26.94 14.19
C GLN A 222 10.04 28.00 15.06
N SER A 223 11.07 27.60 15.82
CA SER A 223 11.91 28.52 16.59
C SER A 223 13.22 28.76 15.83
N PRO A 224 13.71 30.01 15.72
CA PRO A 224 15.00 30.32 15.11
C PRO A 224 16.22 29.78 15.89
N GLU A 225 16.01 29.24 17.09
CA GLU A 225 17.08 28.70 17.97
C GLU A 225 17.30 27.18 17.83
N ASP A 226 16.50 26.48 17.02
CA ASP A 226 16.73 25.06 16.73
C ASP A 226 17.90 24.94 15.73
N ILE A 227 19.13 24.96 16.26
CA ILE A 227 20.33 24.53 15.55
C ILE A 227 20.04 23.13 15.01
N LEU A 228 19.77 23.04 13.71
CA LEU A 228 19.60 21.78 13.01
C LEU A 228 20.84 20.92 13.28
N PRO A 229 20.69 19.76 13.95
CA PRO A 229 21.76 18.78 13.94
C PRO A 229 22.07 18.45 12.47
N GLU A 230 23.35 18.31 12.11
CA GLU A 230 23.77 17.92 10.75
C GLU A 230 23.09 16.62 10.27
N GLU A 231 22.50 15.82 11.17
CA GLU A 231 21.78 14.57 10.94
C GLU A 231 20.25 14.69 11.22
N SER A 232 19.55 15.58 10.51
CA SER A 232 18.09 15.70 10.59
C SER A 232 17.37 15.25 9.32
N PHE A 233 16.21 14.62 9.50
CA PHE A 233 15.30 14.24 8.42
C PHE A 233 14.21 15.30 8.26
N HIS A 234 13.97 15.70 7.01
CA HIS A 234 12.98 16.70 6.66
C HIS A 234 11.65 16.03 6.25
N CYS A 235 10.62 16.20 7.07
CA CYS A 235 9.25 15.77 6.75
C CYS A 235 8.64 16.64 5.63
N VAL A 236 7.60 16.14 4.94
CA VAL A 236 6.93 16.90 3.87
C VAL A 236 6.16 18.10 4.43
N ASN A 237 5.58 17.99 5.62
CA ASN A 237 4.96 19.10 6.36
C ASN A 237 5.96 20.15 6.92
N GLY A 238 7.26 20.00 6.64
CA GLY A 238 8.30 20.93 7.07
C GLY A 238 8.81 20.74 8.50
N LYS A 239 8.39 19.69 9.20
CA LYS A 239 8.96 19.30 10.50
C LYS A 239 10.34 18.68 10.31
N HIS A 240 11.25 18.97 11.24
CA HIS A 240 12.55 18.29 11.34
C HIS A 240 12.49 17.25 12.46
N ILE A 241 12.88 16.03 12.15
CA ILE A 241 13.01 14.94 13.12
C ILE A 241 14.46 14.42 13.12
N PRO A 242 14.93 13.78 14.20
CA PRO A 242 16.21 13.10 14.17
C PRO A 242 16.27 12.08 13.04
N GLN A 243 17.41 11.93 12.37
CA GLN A 243 17.57 10.90 11.33
C GLN A 243 17.22 9.49 11.85
N MET A 244 17.43 9.26 13.15
CA MET A 244 17.07 8.02 13.85
C MET A 244 15.59 7.67 13.89
N ALA A 245 14.75 8.68 13.73
CA ALA A 245 13.30 8.56 13.73
C ALA A 245 12.73 8.15 12.36
N ALA A 246 13.50 8.28 11.27
CA ALA A 246 13.04 7.83 9.95
C ALA A 246 13.10 6.29 9.80
N CYS A 247 12.13 5.73 9.09
CA CYS A 247 11.99 4.31 8.79
C CYS A 247 11.94 3.42 10.05
N ASN A 248 11.37 3.89 11.15
CA ASN A 248 11.33 3.15 12.42
C ASN A 248 9.99 2.40 12.66
N GLY A 249 9.03 2.55 11.73
CA GLY A 249 7.67 2.02 11.78
C GLY A 249 6.68 2.90 12.54
N LEU A 250 7.06 4.10 12.98
CA LEU A 250 6.22 5.07 13.67
C LEU A 250 6.07 6.32 12.80
N ASN A 251 4.88 6.91 12.81
CA ASN A 251 4.63 8.17 12.12
C ASN A 251 5.12 9.32 13.00
N ASP A 252 6.43 9.58 13.03
CA ASP A 252 7.02 10.72 13.75
C ASP A 252 6.66 12.03 13.05
N CYS A 253 6.64 12.07 11.70
CA CYS A 253 6.28 13.28 10.95
C CYS A 253 4.82 13.74 11.15
N GLY A 254 3.89 12.82 11.37
CA GLY A 254 2.44 13.08 11.45
C GLY A 254 1.70 12.88 10.12
N ASP A 255 2.41 12.98 8.99
CA ASP A 255 1.89 12.77 7.63
C ASP A 255 2.45 11.50 6.95
N GLN A 256 3.18 10.65 7.68
CA GLN A 256 3.88 9.43 7.26
C GLN A 256 5.11 9.62 6.36
N SER A 257 5.59 10.84 6.12
CA SER A 257 6.70 11.06 5.17
C SER A 257 8.01 10.33 5.51
N ASP A 258 8.26 10.09 6.79
CA ASP A 258 9.39 9.37 7.35
C ASP A 258 9.36 7.85 7.12
N GLU A 259 8.21 7.29 6.75
CA GLU A 259 7.99 5.85 6.69
C GLU A 259 7.73 5.30 5.27
N LEU A 260 7.67 6.17 4.24
CA LEU A 260 7.23 5.81 2.87
C LEU A 260 8.34 5.60 1.84
N CYS A 261 9.59 5.89 2.19
CA CYS A 261 10.74 5.84 1.29
C CYS A 261 11.90 5.03 1.89
N CYS A 262 11.60 3.81 2.36
CA CYS A 262 12.54 2.98 3.10
C CYS A 262 13.03 1.78 2.27
N LYS A 263 14.34 1.52 2.29
CA LYS A 263 14.99 0.29 1.78
C LYS A 263 15.15 -0.77 2.87
N GLY A 264 15.16 -0.33 4.12
CA GLY A 264 15.21 -1.14 5.32
C GLY A 264 14.52 -0.39 6.46
N CYS A 265 14.04 -1.12 7.47
CA CYS A 265 13.44 -0.51 8.64
C CYS A 265 14.34 -0.63 9.87
N GLN A 266 14.34 0.41 10.69
CA GLN A 266 15.05 0.49 11.96
C GLN A 266 14.29 -0.25 13.06
N GLY A 267 15.00 -1.01 13.87
CA GLY A 267 14.42 -1.71 15.02
C GLY A 267 13.66 -2.99 14.64
N ALA A 268 12.46 -3.17 15.20
CA ALA A 268 11.66 -4.39 15.04
C ALA A 268 10.42 -4.21 14.15
N SER A 269 10.33 -3.09 13.43
CA SER A 269 9.29 -2.77 12.46
C SER A 269 9.34 -3.69 11.23
N PHE A 270 8.27 -3.69 10.44
CA PHE A 270 8.14 -4.55 9.26
C PHE A 270 8.29 -3.73 7.98
N LEU A 271 9.15 -4.21 7.07
CA LEU A 271 9.37 -3.61 5.76
C LEU A 271 8.44 -4.26 4.72
N CYS A 272 7.57 -3.45 4.11
CA CYS A 272 6.85 -3.83 2.90
C CYS A 272 7.78 -3.78 1.68
N LYS A 273 7.56 -4.66 0.70
CA LYS A 273 8.19 -4.64 -0.63
C LYS A 273 8.03 -3.30 -1.34
N SER A 274 6.94 -2.58 -1.09
CA SER A 274 6.72 -1.23 -1.61
C SER A 274 7.70 -0.17 -1.08
N GLY A 275 8.57 -0.54 -0.13
CA GLY A 275 9.52 0.37 0.52
C GLY A 275 8.85 1.24 1.58
N VAL A 276 7.91 0.64 2.33
CA VAL A 276 7.17 1.28 3.43
C VAL A 276 7.46 0.53 4.73
N CYS A 277 7.70 1.25 5.81
CA CYS A 277 7.88 0.68 7.14
C CYS A 277 6.58 0.80 7.94
N ILE A 278 6.15 -0.30 8.55
CA ILE A 278 4.94 -0.34 9.39
C ILE A 278 5.26 -0.87 10.80
N PRO A 279 4.45 -0.53 11.82
CA PRO A 279 4.60 -1.08 13.16
C PRO A 279 4.56 -2.61 13.16
N LYS A 280 5.31 -3.25 14.06
CA LYS A 280 5.34 -4.72 14.17
C LYS A 280 3.98 -5.31 14.49
N GLU A 281 3.21 -4.59 15.30
CA GLU A 281 1.85 -4.93 15.71
C GLU A 281 0.84 -4.95 14.55
N TYR A 282 1.21 -4.40 13.38
CA TYR A 282 0.34 -4.38 12.22
C TYR A 282 0.45 -5.66 11.39
N LYS A 283 1.51 -6.44 11.58
CA LYS A 283 1.62 -7.76 10.96
C LYS A 283 0.59 -8.73 11.55
N CYS A 284 -0.19 -9.39 10.68
CA CYS A 284 -1.22 -10.36 11.04
C CYS A 284 -2.34 -9.75 11.92
N ASN A 285 -2.74 -8.51 11.67
CA ASN A 285 -3.77 -7.80 12.43
C ASN A 285 -5.17 -7.91 11.79
N GLY A 286 -5.29 -8.50 10.60
CA GLY A 286 -6.52 -8.63 9.81
C GLY A 286 -6.82 -7.47 8.87
N GLU A 287 -5.98 -6.44 8.81
CA GLU A 287 -6.01 -5.32 7.87
C GLU A 287 -4.77 -5.38 6.98
N VAL A 288 -4.94 -5.27 5.67
CA VAL A 288 -3.81 -5.16 4.74
C VAL A 288 -3.28 -3.73 4.78
N ASP A 289 -2.10 -3.54 5.36
CA ASP A 289 -1.42 -2.25 5.50
C ASP A 289 -0.39 -2.03 4.38
N CYS A 290 0.33 -3.07 3.95
CA CYS A 290 1.21 -3.01 2.79
C CYS A 290 0.40 -3.09 1.49
N ILE A 291 0.67 -2.22 0.50
CA ILE A 291 -0.01 -2.32 -0.82
C ILE A 291 0.24 -3.64 -1.55
N THR A 292 1.29 -4.35 -1.15
CA THR A 292 1.71 -5.67 -1.66
C THR A 292 1.13 -6.85 -0.87
N GLY A 293 0.49 -6.61 0.29
CA GLY A 293 -0.33 -7.59 1.03
C GLY A 293 0.41 -8.63 1.87
N GLU A 294 1.73 -8.57 1.98
CA GLU A 294 2.57 -9.59 2.62
C GLU A 294 2.56 -9.54 4.15
N ASP A 295 2.06 -8.46 4.75
CA ASP A 295 1.90 -8.30 6.19
C ASP A 295 0.84 -9.24 6.78
N GLU A 296 -0.14 -9.65 5.97
CA GLU A 296 -1.28 -10.49 6.38
C GLU A 296 -1.16 -11.96 5.96
N ILE A 297 0.03 -12.41 5.56
CA ILE A 297 0.25 -13.76 5.02
C ILE A 297 1.18 -14.59 5.90
N GLY A 298 0.92 -15.91 5.92
CA GLY A 298 1.65 -16.85 6.76
C GLY A 298 1.36 -16.68 8.25
N CYS A 299 0.25 -16.01 8.56
CA CYS A 299 -0.24 -15.81 9.92
C CYS A 299 -0.74 -17.15 10.46
N LYS A 300 -0.09 -17.66 11.52
CA LYS A 300 -0.65 -18.78 12.28
C LYS A 300 -1.97 -18.29 12.85
N GLU A 301 -3.08 -18.95 12.50
CA GLU A 301 -4.39 -18.63 13.07
C GLU A 301 -4.31 -18.65 14.60
N LYS A 302 -4.20 -17.48 15.22
CA LYS A 302 -4.66 -17.34 16.59
C LYS A 302 -6.18 -17.42 16.48
N LYS A 303 -6.74 -18.61 16.71
CA LYS A 303 -8.20 -18.79 16.85
C LYS A 303 -8.71 -17.68 17.77
N ARG A 304 -9.34 -16.66 17.21
CA ARG A 304 -10.19 -15.74 17.98
C ARG A 304 -11.37 -16.60 18.43
N THR A 305 -11.35 -17.04 19.67
CA THR A 305 -12.50 -17.71 20.30
C THR A 305 -13.64 -16.71 20.41
N ASN A 306 -14.45 -16.62 19.36
CA ASN A 306 -15.82 -16.16 19.47
C ASN A 306 -16.63 -17.26 20.17
N ASN A 307 -16.60 -17.30 21.50
CA ASN A 307 -17.57 -18.07 22.27
C ASN A 307 -18.41 -17.14 23.14
N LYS A 308 -19.50 -16.63 22.54
CA LYS A 308 -20.75 -16.50 23.28
C LYS A 308 -21.20 -17.91 23.67
N LYS A 309 -20.98 -18.30 24.94
CA LYS A 309 -21.79 -19.20 25.80
C LYS A 309 -20.90 -20.03 26.74
N GLY A 310 -21.19 -19.92 28.05
CA GLY A 310 -21.09 -21.02 29.02
C GLY A 310 -19.69 -21.36 29.53
N TRP A 311 -19.33 -20.77 30.67
CA TRP A 311 -18.22 -21.16 31.54
C TRP A 311 -18.44 -22.58 32.09
N LYS A 312 -17.55 -23.53 31.78
CA LYS A 312 -17.18 -24.63 32.70
C LYS A 312 -15.68 -24.94 32.58
N SER A 313 -15.09 -25.02 33.75
CA SER A 313 -13.67 -25.08 34.11
C SER A 313 -12.98 -26.41 33.78
N THR A 314 -11.72 -26.33 33.36
CA THR A 314 -10.69 -27.27 33.82
C THR A 314 -9.31 -26.58 33.85
N GLU A 315 -8.61 -26.83 34.94
CA GLU A 315 -7.48 -26.07 35.49
C GLU A 315 -6.13 -26.39 34.84
N GLY A 316 -5.21 -25.43 34.86
CA GLY A 316 -3.77 -25.70 34.78
C GLY A 316 -2.94 -24.67 34.01
N ALA A 317 -2.27 -23.80 34.77
CA ALA A 317 -1.13 -22.93 34.42
C ALA A 317 -1.41 -21.47 33.98
N GLY A 318 -1.16 -20.54 34.91
CA GLY A 318 -0.78 -19.15 34.64
C GLY A 318 -1.93 -18.13 34.64
N GLN A 319 -2.35 -17.67 35.82
CA GLN A 319 -3.20 -16.48 35.96
C GLN A 319 -2.49 -15.25 35.38
N ILE A 320 -2.84 -14.88 34.16
CA ILE A 320 -2.76 -13.50 33.70
C ILE A 320 -4.06 -12.84 34.17
N ASN A 321 -3.98 -11.96 35.16
CA ASN A 321 -5.07 -11.05 35.49
C ASN A 321 -5.34 -10.17 34.26
N ILE A 322 -6.32 -10.57 33.45
CA ILE A 322 -6.97 -9.65 32.52
C ILE A 322 -7.88 -8.80 33.40
N GLU A 323 -7.36 -7.69 33.93
CA GLU A 323 -8.23 -6.61 34.38
C GLU A 323 -9.12 -6.25 33.19
N GLU A 324 -10.43 -6.36 33.33
CA GLU A 324 -11.40 -5.84 32.36
C GLU A 324 -11.16 -4.33 32.24
N MET A 325 -10.35 -3.91 31.27
CA MET A 325 -10.11 -2.50 31.00
C MET A 325 -11.43 -1.86 30.56
N GLU A 326 -11.96 -0.97 31.40
CA GLU A 326 -13.17 -0.20 31.12
C GLU A 326 -12.91 0.74 29.92
N ILE A 327 -13.51 0.42 28.78
CA ILE A 327 -13.45 1.22 27.55
C ILE A 327 -14.43 2.39 27.70
N LEU A 328 -13.92 3.62 27.59
CA LEU A 328 -14.69 4.85 27.81
C LEU A 328 -15.26 5.45 26.53
N THR A 329 -14.61 5.23 25.39
CA THR A 329 -15.04 5.72 24.08
C THR A 329 -15.10 4.59 23.06
N ALA A 330 -15.97 4.72 22.06
CA ALA A 330 -16.00 3.77 20.96
C ALA A 330 -14.70 3.85 20.14
N ASP A 331 -14.20 2.69 19.71
CA ASP A 331 -13.00 2.60 18.88
C ASP A 331 -13.35 2.92 17.41
N MET A 332 -13.05 4.15 16.98
CA MET A 332 -13.34 4.58 15.62
C MET A 332 -12.34 4.03 14.58
N ASP A 333 -11.16 3.55 15.00
CA ASP A 333 -10.25 2.80 14.12
C ASP A 333 -10.85 1.43 13.77
N ALA A 334 -11.52 0.78 14.72
CA ALA A 334 -12.26 -0.46 14.46
C ALA A 334 -13.43 -0.24 13.48
N GLU A 335 -14.20 0.85 13.62
CA GLU A 335 -15.25 1.18 12.65
C GLU A 335 -14.66 1.53 11.27
N ARG A 336 -13.52 2.24 11.20
CA ARG A 336 -12.79 2.48 9.95
C ARG A 336 -12.39 1.18 9.25
N LYS A 337 -11.84 0.20 9.99
CA LYS A 337 -11.52 -1.14 9.47
C LYS A 337 -12.75 -1.86 8.95
N ARG A 338 -13.88 -1.76 9.67
CA ARG A 338 -15.16 -2.31 9.24
C ARG A 338 -15.69 -1.65 7.97
N ILE A 339 -15.52 -0.34 7.79
CA ILE A 339 -15.92 0.34 6.55
C ILE A 339 -15.07 -0.16 5.36
N LYS A 340 -13.76 -0.42 5.56
CA LYS A 340 -12.90 -0.98 4.51
C LYS A 340 -13.42 -2.32 3.98
N SER A 341 -13.99 -3.18 4.83
CA SER A 341 -14.49 -4.50 4.39
C SER A 341 -15.79 -4.42 3.58
N PHE A 342 -16.51 -3.29 3.61
CA PHE A 342 -17.67 -3.05 2.75
C PHE A 342 -17.31 -2.47 1.38
N LEU A 343 -16.05 -2.11 1.13
CA LEU A 343 -15.63 -1.61 -0.17
C LEU A 343 -15.73 -2.75 -1.21
N PRO A 344 -16.30 -2.47 -2.40
CA PRO A 344 -16.50 -3.50 -3.41
C PRO A 344 -15.14 -4.02 -3.90
N THR A 345 -14.91 -5.33 -3.76
CA THR A 345 -13.75 -5.99 -4.33
C THR A 345 -14.08 -6.45 -5.75
N LEU A 346 -13.38 -5.89 -6.74
CA LEU A 346 -13.51 -6.38 -8.11
C LEU A 346 -12.86 -7.77 -8.23
N SER A 347 -13.55 -8.69 -8.89
CA SER A 347 -12.98 -10.00 -9.26
C SER A 347 -12.19 -9.87 -10.56
N CYS A 348 -10.93 -9.44 -10.47
CA CYS A 348 -9.95 -9.50 -11.58
C CYS A 348 -8.76 -10.37 -11.16
N GLY A 349 -8.03 -10.93 -12.12
CA GLY A 349 -6.77 -11.63 -11.91
C GLY A 349 -6.86 -12.96 -11.14
N VAL A 350 -8.05 -13.40 -10.70
CA VAL A 350 -8.24 -14.62 -9.91
C VAL A 350 -8.18 -15.85 -10.83
N LYS A 351 -7.18 -16.71 -10.65
CA LYS A 351 -7.16 -18.03 -11.31
C LYS A 351 -7.92 -19.05 -10.47
N ASN A 352 -8.82 -19.82 -11.08
CA ASN A 352 -9.32 -21.06 -10.47
C ASN A 352 -8.18 -22.09 -10.52
N THR A 353 -7.43 -22.26 -9.43
CA THR A 353 -6.25 -23.13 -9.42
C THR A 353 -6.63 -24.61 -9.27
N SER A 354 -6.30 -25.42 -10.27
CA SER A 354 -5.82 -26.77 -10.04
C SER A 354 -4.29 -26.74 -10.11
N HIS A 355 -3.63 -26.81 -8.96
CA HIS A 355 -2.18 -26.82 -8.84
C HIS A 355 -1.58 -27.99 -9.62
N VAL A 356 -0.99 -27.73 -10.80
CA VAL A 356 -0.06 -28.68 -11.43
C VAL A 356 1.35 -28.14 -11.24
N ARG A 357 2.03 -28.58 -10.18
CA ARG A 357 3.48 -28.40 -10.05
C ARG A 357 4.16 -29.10 -11.24
N ARG A 358 4.86 -28.36 -12.09
CA ARG A 358 5.69 -28.93 -13.16
C ARG A 358 7.14 -28.48 -13.04
N LYS A 359 8.05 -29.38 -13.44
CA LYS A 359 9.50 -29.15 -13.47
C LYS A 359 9.87 -28.22 -14.62
N ARG A 360 10.87 -27.37 -14.35
CA ARG A 360 11.53 -26.40 -15.25
C ARG A 360 12.01 -27.07 -16.55
N VAL A 361 11.54 -26.59 -17.70
CA VAL A 361 12.07 -26.95 -19.03
C VAL A 361 12.27 -25.67 -19.84
N VAL A 362 13.43 -25.57 -20.48
CA VAL A 362 13.96 -24.37 -21.16
C VAL A 362 13.31 -24.21 -22.54
N GLY A 363 12.99 -22.96 -22.96
CA GLY A 363 12.47 -22.65 -24.32
C GLY A 363 10.97 -22.34 -24.44
N GLY A 364 10.28 -22.13 -23.31
CA GLY A 364 8.85 -21.83 -23.24
C GLY A 364 7.97 -23.09 -23.30
N VAL A 365 6.93 -23.13 -22.47
CA VAL A 365 6.00 -24.27 -22.37
C VAL A 365 4.75 -23.98 -23.19
N ASN A 366 4.21 -24.99 -23.88
CA ASN A 366 2.91 -24.86 -24.53
C ASN A 366 1.82 -24.62 -23.48
N ALA A 367 1.06 -23.55 -23.65
CA ALA A 367 -0.04 -23.20 -22.76
C ALA A 367 -1.20 -24.20 -22.87
N GLN A 368 -1.85 -24.47 -21.74
CA GLN A 368 -3.08 -25.27 -21.68
C GLN A 368 -4.33 -24.38 -21.83
N VAL A 369 -5.46 -25.01 -22.20
CA VAL A 369 -6.75 -24.32 -22.28
C VAL A 369 -7.08 -23.73 -20.90
N GLY A 370 -7.41 -22.43 -20.89
CA GLY A 370 -7.76 -21.70 -19.65
C GLY A 370 -6.58 -21.34 -18.73
N GLU A 371 -5.33 -21.65 -19.09
CA GLU A 371 -4.16 -21.33 -18.25
C GLU A 371 -3.86 -19.81 -18.20
N PHE A 372 -4.15 -19.12 -19.31
CA PHE A 372 -4.02 -17.66 -19.49
C PHE A 372 -5.33 -17.09 -20.05
N PRO A 373 -6.39 -17.01 -19.24
CA PRO A 373 -7.74 -16.68 -19.71
C PRO A 373 -7.88 -15.21 -20.17
N TRP A 374 -6.92 -14.36 -19.85
CA TRP A 374 -6.81 -12.97 -20.29
C TRP A 374 -6.03 -12.78 -21.59
N GLN A 375 -5.36 -13.82 -22.12
CA GLN A 375 -4.53 -13.69 -23.32
C GLN A 375 -5.40 -13.45 -24.56
N VAL A 376 -5.02 -12.45 -25.37
CA VAL A 376 -5.73 -12.06 -26.59
C VAL A 376 -4.76 -12.04 -27.78
N ALA A 377 -5.21 -12.48 -28.95
CA ALA A 377 -4.53 -12.24 -30.22
C ALA A 377 -5.27 -11.18 -31.04
N ILE A 378 -4.54 -10.16 -31.51
CA ILE A 378 -5.04 -9.11 -32.41
C ILE A 378 -4.57 -9.42 -33.83
N LYS A 379 -5.53 -9.71 -34.72
CA LYS A 379 -5.29 -10.09 -36.11
C LYS A 379 -5.53 -8.91 -37.05
N ASP A 380 -4.62 -8.65 -37.99
CA ASP A 380 -4.78 -7.69 -39.09
C ASP A 380 -4.86 -8.47 -40.43
N GLY A 381 -6.07 -8.70 -40.95
CA GLY A 381 -6.27 -9.55 -42.13
C GLY A 381 -6.00 -11.03 -41.83
N ASP A 382 -5.00 -11.62 -42.49
CA ASP A 382 -4.67 -13.07 -42.38
C ASP A 382 -3.51 -13.38 -41.44
N LYS A 383 -2.95 -12.37 -40.77
CA LYS A 383 -1.81 -12.54 -39.86
C LYS A 383 -2.17 -12.03 -38.47
N ILE A 384 -1.74 -12.76 -37.44
CA ILE A 384 -1.65 -12.18 -36.10
C ILE A 384 -0.66 -11.03 -36.20
N ASN A 385 -1.13 -9.85 -35.81
CA ASN A 385 -0.31 -8.65 -35.82
C ASN A 385 0.43 -8.54 -34.49
N CYS A 386 -0.31 -8.64 -33.39
CA CYS A 386 0.21 -8.49 -32.03
C CYS A 386 -0.60 -9.29 -31.01
N GLY A 387 -0.02 -9.47 -29.83
CA GLY A 387 -0.73 -9.88 -28.63
C GLY A 387 -1.55 -8.74 -28.01
N GLY A 388 -2.35 -9.09 -27.02
CA GLY A 388 -3.05 -8.17 -26.15
C GLY A 388 -3.52 -8.88 -24.89
N ILE A 389 -4.10 -8.12 -23.97
CA ILE A 389 -4.60 -8.65 -22.70
C ILE A 389 -5.95 -8.06 -22.36
N TYR A 390 -6.88 -8.93 -21.96
CA TYR A 390 -8.21 -8.54 -21.51
C TYR A 390 -8.16 -7.97 -20.09
N ILE A 391 -8.67 -6.76 -19.89
CA ILE A 391 -8.59 -6.01 -18.62
C ILE A 391 -9.95 -5.76 -17.96
N GLY A 392 -11.06 -6.15 -18.60
CA GLY A 392 -12.41 -6.05 -18.04
C GLY A 392 -13.42 -5.35 -18.94
N GLY A 393 -14.70 -5.66 -18.73
CA GLY A 393 -15.81 -5.13 -19.54
C GLY A 393 -15.63 -5.42 -21.03
N CYS A 394 -15.49 -4.36 -21.85
CA CYS A 394 -15.28 -4.47 -23.30
C CYS A 394 -13.85 -4.12 -23.74
N TRP A 395 -12.87 -4.13 -22.83
CA TRP A 395 -11.58 -3.49 -23.06
C TRP A 395 -10.39 -4.45 -23.08
N ILE A 396 -9.52 -4.22 -24.05
CA ILE A 396 -8.27 -4.95 -24.24
C ILE A 396 -7.12 -3.93 -24.27
N LEU A 397 -6.04 -4.27 -23.59
CA LEU A 397 -4.82 -3.49 -23.55
C LEU A 397 -3.78 -4.10 -24.50
N THR A 398 -3.05 -3.26 -25.24
CA THR A 398 -1.99 -3.67 -26.18
C THR A 398 -0.99 -2.53 -26.39
N ALA A 399 0.05 -2.75 -27.19
CA ALA A 399 1.05 -1.73 -27.51
C ALA A 399 0.53 -0.76 -28.59
N ALA A 400 0.98 0.49 -28.57
CA ALA A 400 0.59 1.50 -29.56
C ALA A 400 1.11 1.16 -30.96
N HIS A 401 2.36 0.70 -31.07
CA HIS A 401 2.97 0.36 -32.36
C HIS A 401 2.26 -0.80 -33.09
N CYS A 402 1.43 -1.56 -32.36
CA CYS A 402 0.63 -2.66 -32.87
C CYS A 402 -0.66 -2.24 -33.57
N VAL A 403 -1.19 -1.05 -33.28
CA VAL A 403 -2.53 -0.67 -33.74
C VAL A 403 -2.53 0.67 -34.44
N ARG A 404 -3.43 0.85 -35.40
CA ARG A 404 -3.62 2.11 -36.12
C ARG A 404 -5.10 2.44 -36.23
N VAL A 405 -5.47 3.67 -35.86
CA VAL A 405 -6.87 4.14 -35.89
C VAL A 405 -7.48 4.05 -37.29
N SER A 406 -6.70 4.22 -38.36
CA SER A 406 -7.16 4.08 -39.75
C SER A 406 -7.55 2.65 -40.15
N LYS A 407 -7.14 1.64 -39.36
CA LYS A 407 -7.35 0.21 -39.67
C LYS A 407 -8.36 -0.48 -38.74
N VAL A 408 -9.10 0.27 -37.91
CA VAL A 408 -10.06 -0.28 -36.91
C VAL A 408 -10.93 -1.41 -37.47
N ARG A 409 -11.52 -1.23 -38.66
CA ARG A 409 -12.44 -2.21 -39.29
C ARG A 409 -11.77 -3.50 -39.76
N ARG A 410 -10.44 -3.54 -39.84
CA ARG A 410 -9.66 -4.70 -40.30
C ARG A 410 -9.21 -5.59 -39.15
N TYR A 411 -9.23 -5.08 -37.92
CA TYR A 411 -8.80 -5.83 -36.76
C TYR A 411 -9.87 -6.82 -36.30
N GLN A 412 -9.42 -8.04 -36.00
CA GLN A 412 -10.20 -9.07 -35.33
C GLN A 412 -9.50 -9.44 -34.02
N ILE A 413 -10.32 -9.64 -32.99
CA ILE A 413 -9.88 -10.02 -31.65
C ILE A 413 -10.19 -11.50 -31.49
N TRP A 414 -9.17 -12.30 -31.21
CA TRP A 414 -9.28 -13.75 -31.03
C TRP A 414 -8.94 -14.06 -29.57
N THR A 415 -9.91 -14.60 -28.83
CA THR A 415 -9.73 -15.02 -27.43
C THR A 415 -9.68 -16.53 -27.32
N SER A 416 -9.04 -17.04 -26.26
CA SER A 416 -8.86 -18.48 -26.01
C SER A 416 -8.11 -19.24 -27.11
N LEU A 417 -7.39 -18.54 -27.99
CA LEU A 417 -6.58 -19.15 -29.03
C LEU A 417 -5.38 -19.86 -28.39
N LEU A 418 -5.15 -21.13 -28.74
CA LEU A 418 -3.92 -21.84 -28.37
C LEU A 418 -3.07 -22.12 -29.59
N ASP A 419 -3.63 -22.80 -30.59
CA ASP A 419 -2.90 -23.21 -31.78
C ASP A 419 -3.56 -22.65 -33.04
N TRP A 420 -2.76 -22.02 -33.90
CA TRP A 420 -3.20 -21.44 -35.16
C TRP A 420 -3.57 -22.49 -36.21
N LEU A 421 -2.86 -23.62 -36.26
CA LEU A 421 -3.08 -24.68 -37.25
C LEU A 421 -4.28 -25.55 -36.86
N LYS A 422 -4.56 -25.66 -35.56
CA LYS A 422 -5.69 -26.39 -35.00
C LYS A 422 -6.45 -25.49 -34.01
N PRO A 423 -7.24 -24.52 -34.51
CA PRO A 423 -8.04 -23.67 -33.64
C PRO A 423 -8.96 -24.53 -32.78
N ASN A 424 -8.93 -24.28 -31.47
CA ASN A 424 -9.74 -25.00 -30.49
C ASN A 424 -11.22 -24.61 -30.61
N SER A 425 -12.09 -25.51 -30.15
CA SER A 425 -13.56 -25.32 -30.16
C SER A 425 -14.05 -24.12 -29.35
N GLU A 426 -13.22 -23.63 -28.42
CA GLU A 426 -13.53 -22.50 -27.52
C GLU A 426 -13.10 -21.13 -28.08
N LEU A 427 -12.49 -21.09 -29.28
CA LEU A 427 -12.10 -19.85 -29.93
C LEU A 427 -13.32 -18.92 -30.12
N LYS A 428 -13.18 -17.67 -29.66
CA LYS A 428 -14.15 -16.62 -29.96
C LYS A 428 -13.51 -15.52 -30.78
N VAL A 429 -14.21 -15.10 -31.83
CA VAL A 429 -13.80 -14.02 -32.72
C VAL A 429 -14.70 -12.83 -32.47
N LEU A 430 -14.09 -11.70 -32.17
CA LEU A 430 -14.75 -10.44 -31.87
C LEU A 430 -14.23 -9.34 -32.79
N TRP A 431 -15.07 -8.32 -32.97
CA TRP A 431 -14.75 -7.18 -33.82
C TRP A 431 -14.39 -5.98 -32.97
N VAL A 432 -13.51 -5.13 -33.50
CA VAL A 432 -13.13 -3.89 -32.83
C VAL A 432 -14.16 -2.80 -33.10
N ASN A 433 -14.58 -2.10 -32.04
CA ASN A 433 -15.40 -0.90 -32.11
C ASN A 433 -14.54 0.35 -32.28
N ASN A 434 -13.52 0.50 -31.43
CA ASN A 434 -12.65 1.66 -31.39
C ASN A 434 -11.22 1.29 -30.95
N VAL A 435 -10.25 2.12 -31.34
CA VAL A 435 -8.85 2.02 -30.92
C VAL A 435 -8.41 3.38 -30.41
N ILE A 436 -7.87 3.42 -29.20
CA ILE A 436 -7.36 4.62 -28.55
C ILE A 436 -5.86 4.43 -28.34
N VAL A 437 -5.06 5.20 -29.07
CA VAL A 437 -3.59 5.24 -28.88
C VAL A 437 -3.27 6.41 -27.96
N HIS A 438 -2.33 6.20 -27.03
CA HIS A 438 -1.90 7.26 -26.13
C HIS A 438 -1.42 8.50 -26.90
N GLU A 439 -1.87 9.69 -26.48
CA GLU A 439 -1.73 10.96 -27.21
C GLU A 439 -0.27 11.34 -27.42
N ASN A 440 0.56 11.04 -26.43
CA ASN A 440 2.00 11.33 -26.44
C ASN A 440 2.86 10.14 -26.94
N TYR A 441 2.30 9.18 -27.66
CA TYR A 441 3.07 8.05 -28.21
C TYR A 441 4.15 8.55 -29.19
N ASN A 442 5.40 8.12 -28.98
CA ASN A 442 6.52 8.44 -29.86
C ASN A 442 7.09 7.16 -30.49
N GLY A 443 6.90 6.99 -31.80
CA GLY A 443 7.37 5.80 -32.53
C GLY A 443 8.89 5.70 -32.69
N ALA A 444 9.66 6.76 -32.44
CA ALA A 444 11.11 6.73 -32.48
C ALA A 444 11.71 6.25 -31.15
N THR A 445 11.20 6.75 -30.03
CA THR A 445 11.70 6.42 -28.68
C THR A 445 10.92 5.30 -28.01
N TYR A 446 9.77 4.90 -28.56
CA TYR A 446 8.80 3.98 -27.95
C TYR A 446 8.26 4.47 -26.58
N GLU A 447 8.36 5.76 -26.31
CA GLU A 447 7.71 6.34 -25.14
C GLU A 447 6.18 6.30 -25.30
N ASN A 448 5.48 5.98 -24.21
CA ASN A 448 4.03 5.86 -24.16
C ASN A 448 3.47 4.87 -25.19
N ASP A 449 4.16 3.75 -25.41
CA ASP A 449 3.77 2.67 -26.33
C ASP A 449 2.63 1.81 -25.77
N ILE A 450 1.47 2.44 -25.57
CA ILE A 450 0.26 1.83 -25.00
C ILE A 450 -0.98 2.23 -25.79
N ALA A 451 -1.89 1.28 -25.97
CA ALA A 451 -3.17 1.50 -26.63
C ALA A 451 -4.28 0.65 -26.02
N LEU A 452 -5.49 1.18 -26.07
CA LEU A 452 -6.73 0.50 -25.70
C LEU A 452 -7.51 0.12 -26.96
N VAL A 453 -8.06 -1.08 -26.94
CA VAL A 453 -8.95 -1.59 -27.99
C VAL A 453 -10.30 -1.89 -27.36
N GLU A 454 -11.33 -1.20 -27.83
CA GLU A 454 -12.72 -1.42 -27.40
C GLU A 454 -13.38 -2.46 -28.31
N MET A 455 -13.91 -3.52 -27.71
CA MET A 455 -14.67 -4.57 -28.39
C MET A 455 -16.07 -4.08 -28.79
N LYS A 456 -16.56 -4.55 -29.93
CA LYS A 456 -17.92 -4.30 -30.37
C LYS A 456 -18.92 -5.10 -29.53
N LYS A 457 -19.84 -4.39 -28.89
CA LYS A 457 -20.92 -4.96 -28.07
C LYS A 457 -21.89 -5.77 -28.93
N SER A 458 -22.43 -6.84 -28.36
CA SER A 458 -23.49 -7.62 -29.00
C SER A 458 -24.79 -6.80 -29.08
N GLN A 459 -25.60 -6.97 -30.12
CA GLN A 459 -26.89 -6.28 -30.23
C GLN A 459 -27.88 -6.67 -29.11
N ARG A 460 -27.66 -7.81 -28.44
CA ARG A 460 -28.57 -8.37 -27.42
C ARG A 460 -28.14 -8.08 -25.98
N SER A 461 -26.93 -7.60 -25.74
CA SER A 461 -26.41 -7.31 -24.39
C SER A 461 -25.73 -5.94 -24.36
N LYS A 462 -25.91 -5.20 -23.28
CA LYS A 462 -25.21 -3.92 -23.06
C LYS A 462 -23.74 -4.11 -22.66
N GLU A 463 -23.34 -5.35 -22.35
CA GLU A 463 -22.02 -5.74 -21.88
C GLU A 463 -21.36 -6.73 -22.84
N CYS A 464 -20.02 -6.79 -22.81
CA CYS A 464 -19.28 -7.80 -23.55
C CYS A 464 -19.14 -9.03 -22.67
N GLU A 465 -19.82 -10.11 -23.06
CA GLU A 465 -19.69 -11.40 -22.39
C GLU A 465 -18.58 -12.20 -23.06
N LEU A 466 -17.46 -12.36 -22.33
CA LEU A 466 -16.38 -13.26 -22.70
C LEU A 466 -16.45 -14.52 -21.84
N PRO A 467 -17.16 -15.58 -22.28
CA PRO A 467 -17.20 -16.82 -21.52
C PRO A 467 -15.78 -17.42 -21.46
N HIS A 468 -15.38 -17.88 -20.27
CA HIS A 468 -14.06 -18.46 -19.98
C HIS A 468 -12.86 -17.50 -20.03
N SER A 469 -13.07 -16.18 -20.19
CA SER A 469 -12.02 -15.18 -20.01
C SER A 469 -12.16 -14.48 -18.66
N ILE A 470 -11.07 -14.43 -17.91
CA ILE A 470 -10.96 -13.70 -16.65
C ILE A 470 -10.08 -12.48 -16.94
N PRO A 471 -10.52 -11.26 -16.63
CA PRO A 471 -9.71 -10.07 -16.87
C PRO A 471 -8.49 -10.06 -15.95
N ALA A 472 -7.34 -9.62 -16.45
CA ALA A 472 -6.19 -9.31 -15.60
C ALA A 472 -6.41 -7.95 -14.89
N CYS A 473 -5.95 -7.83 -13.65
CA CYS A 473 -6.03 -6.56 -12.92
C CYS A 473 -5.03 -5.54 -13.48
N VAL A 474 -5.41 -4.27 -13.49
CA VAL A 474 -4.50 -3.18 -13.88
C VAL A 474 -3.82 -2.63 -12.60
N PRO A 475 -2.47 -2.57 -12.55
CA PRO A 475 -1.76 -2.08 -11.39
C PRO A 475 -1.98 -0.57 -11.20
N TRP A 476 -2.39 -0.15 -10.00
CA TRP A 476 -2.60 1.27 -9.66
C TRP A 476 -1.38 1.96 -9.05
N SER A 477 -0.31 1.21 -8.79
CA SER A 477 0.94 1.75 -8.22
C SER A 477 2.17 1.12 -8.89
N PRO A 478 3.22 1.92 -9.16
CA PRO A 478 4.49 1.44 -9.69
C PRO A 478 5.34 0.70 -8.65
N TYR A 479 4.88 0.58 -7.41
CA TYR A 479 5.57 -0.10 -6.31
C TYR A 479 4.95 -1.45 -5.92
N LEU A 480 3.92 -1.92 -6.65
CA LEU A 480 3.28 -3.23 -6.42
C LEU A 480 4.22 -4.41 -6.68
N PHE A 481 5.15 -4.26 -7.61
CA PHE A 481 6.18 -5.26 -7.91
C PHE A 481 7.53 -4.57 -7.94
N GLN A 482 8.55 -5.29 -7.47
CA GLN A 482 9.92 -4.79 -7.34
C GLN A 482 10.89 -5.61 -8.19
N PRO A 483 12.11 -5.12 -8.44
CA PRO A 483 13.13 -5.91 -9.09
C PRO A 483 13.33 -7.29 -8.43
N ASN A 484 13.62 -8.29 -9.25
CA ASN A 484 13.73 -9.71 -8.94
C ASN A 484 12.39 -10.43 -8.64
N ASP A 485 11.25 -9.73 -8.63
CA ASP A 485 9.96 -10.41 -8.62
C ASP A 485 9.78 -11.19 -9.94
N LYS A 486 9.13 -12.36 -9.82
CA LYS A 486 8.87 -13.26 -10.93
C LYS A 486 7.58 -12.89 -11.64
N CYS A 487 7.65 -12.86 -12.96
CA CYS A 487 6.51 -12.56 -13.83
C CYS A 487 6.46 -13.57 -14.97
N ILE A 488 5.31 -13.63 -15.64
CA ILE A 488 5.04 -14.53 -16.75
C ILE A 488 4.81 -13.71 -18.00
N VAL A 489 5.40 -14.16 -19.09
CA VAL A 489 5.18 -13.63 -20.43
C VAL A 489 4.50 -14.72 -21.26
N SER A 490 3.52 -14.34 -22.08
CA SER A 490 2.82 -15.24 -23.00
C SER A 490 2.64 -14.63 -24.40
N GLY A 491 2.87 -15.45 -25.44
CA GLY A 491 2.78 -14.99 -26.83
C GLY A 491 2.98 -16.07 -27.90
N TRP A 492 2.80 -15.67 -29.15
CA TRP A 492 2.93 -16.50 -30.37
C TRP A 492 4.11 -16.04 -31.24
N GLY A 493 5.14 -15.50 -30.62
CA GLY A 493 6.29 -14.93 -31.28
C GLY A 493 7.17 -15.96 -31.98
N ARG A 494 8.44 -15.60 -32.12
CA ARG A 494 9.40 -16.40 -32.86
C ARG A 494 10.38 -17.07 -31.92
N GLU A 495 10.78 -18.29 -32.26
CA GLU A 495 11.88 -18.98 -31.58
C GLU A 495 13.24 -18.38 -31.93
N LYS A 496 14.29 -18.82 -31.21
CA LYS A 496 15.68 -18.35 -31.37
C LYS A 496 16.21 -18.45 -32.82
N ASP A 497 15.70 -19.40 -33.60
CA ASP A 497 16.05 -19.60 -35.01
C ASP A 497 15.16 -18.81 -35.99
N ASN A 498 14.41 -17.82 -35.49
CA ASN A 498 13.47 -16.98 -36.25
C ASN A 498 12.29 -17.78 -36.88
N GLN A 499 12.08 -19.03 -36.45
CA GLN A 499 10.94 -19.85 -36.85
C GLN A 499 9.65 -19.35 -36.19
N ARG A 500 8.54 -19.38 -36.94
CA ARG A 500 7.23 -18.96 -36.44
C ARG A 500 6.67 -20.04 -35.53
N VAL A 501 6.25 -19.64 -34.33
CA VAL A 501 5.55 -20.52 -33.41
C VAL A 501 4.05 -20.39 -33.66
N PHE A 502 3.37 -21.51 -33.90
CA PHE A 502 1.92 -21.54 -34.15
C PHE A 502 1.10 -21.80 -32.88
N SER A 503 1.73 -22.32 -31.84
CA SER A 503 1.11 -22.63 -30.54
C SER A 503 1.48 -21.56 -29.50
N LEU A 504 0.55 -21.19 -28.63
CA LEU A 504 0.75 -20.23 -27.55
C LEU A 504 1.80 -20.77 -26.59
N LYS A 505 2.88 -20.02 -26.43
CA LYS A 505 3.93 -20.34 -25.47
C LYS A 505 3.94 -19.33 -24.34
N TRP A 506 4.45 -19.76 -23.20
CA TRP A 506 4.71 -18.88 -22.07
C TRP A 506 6.03 -19.21 -21.40
N GLY A 507 6.58 -18.23 -20.68
CA GLY A 507 7.82 -18.36 -19.94
C GLY A 507 7.83 -17.49 -18.68
N GLU A 508 8.61 -17.91 -17.68
CA GLU A 508 8.86 -17.15 -16.45
C GLU A 508 10.09 -16.25 -16.66
N VAL A 509 9.95 -14.98 -16.31
CA VAL A 509 11.01 -13.96 -16.36
C VAL A 509 11.09 -13.23 -15.02
N GLN A 510 12.18 -12.52 -14.76
CA GLN A 510 12.34 -11.69 -13.57
C GLN A 510 12.44 -10.21 -13.96
N LEU A 511 11.91 -9.34 -13.11
CA LEU A 511 12.08 -7.90 -13.26
C LEU A 511 13.53 -7.50 -12.99
N ILE A 512 14.11 -6.70 -13.87
CA ILE A 512 15.54 -6.35 -13.81
C ILE A 512 15.70 -4.92 -13.32
N SER A 513 16.48 -4.75 -12.24
CA SER A 513 16.85 -3.43 -11.75
C SER A 513 17.86 -2.73 -12.66
N ASN A 514 17.83 -1.40 -12.68
CA ASN A 514 18.83 -0.56 -13.35
C ASN A 514 19.02 -0.87 -14.85
N CYS A 515 17.92 -0.94 -15.59
CA CYS A 515 17.96 -1.27 -17.01
C CYS A 515 18.70 -0.24 -17.88
N SER A 516 18.91 0.98 -17.37
CA SER A 516 19.76 2.00 -17.99
C SER A 516 21.19 1.52 -18.26
N ARG A 517 21.68 0.48 -17.54
CA ARG A 517 22.97 -0.15 -17.82
C ARG A 517 23.02 -0.87 -19.17
N PHE A 518 21.91 -1.52 -19.56
CA PHE A 518 21.80 -2.24 -20.82
C PHE A 518 21.47 -1.30 -21.98
N TYR A 519 20.64 -0.27 -21.72
CA TYR A 519 20.19 0.67 -22.74
C TYR A 519 20.40 2.15 -22.34
N PRO A 520 21.66 2.65 -22.31
CA PRO A 520 21.95 4.03 -21.96
C PRO A 520 21.26 5.03 -22.89
N GLY A 521 20.54 6.00 -22.32
CA GLY A 521 19.88 7.07 -23.09
C GLY A 521 18.62 6.66 -23.89
N ARG A 522 18.23 5.37 -23.87
CA ARG A 522 16.98 4.89 -24.48
C ARG A 522 15.96 4.36 -23.47
N TYR A 523 16.39 3.99 -22.28
CA TYR A 523 15.50 3.52 -21.22
C TYR A 523 14.98 4.67 -20.36
N TYR A 524 13.65 4.71 -20.17
CA TYR A 524 12.97 5.71 -19.35
C TYR A 524 12.34 5.06 -18.12
N GLU A 525 12.99 5.18 -16.95
CA GLU A 525 12.65 4.48 -15.68
C GLU A 525 11.18 4.62 -15.24
N LYS A 526 10.54 5.76 -15.54
CA LYS A 526 9.12 6.00 -15.19
C LYS A 526 8.13 5.33 -16.15
N LYS A 527 8.49 5.18 -17.43
CA LYS A 527 7.59 4.76 -18.52
C LYS A 527 7.78 3.31 -18.94
N MET A 528 8.97 2.77 -18.71
CA MET A 528 9.41 1.46 -19.17
C MET A 528 9.80 0.57 -17.99
N GLU A 529 9.77 -0.73 -18.22
CA GLU A 529 10.23 -1.76 -17.28
C GLU A 529 11.00 -2.82 -18.07
N CYS A 530 12.05 -3.39 -17.49
CA CYS A 530 12.81 -4.47 -18.12
C CYS A 530 12.58 -5.80 -17.41
N ALA A 531 12.44 -6.86 -18.20
CA ALA A 531 12.32 -8.21 -17.68
C ALA A 531 13.03 -9.22 -18.58
N GLY A 532 13.63 -10.23 -17.97
CA GLY A 532 14.34 -11.29 -18.67
C GLY A 532 14.78 -12.38 -17.71
N THR A 533 15.44 -13.41 -18.23
CA THR A 533 16.13 -14.43 -17.42
C THR A 533 17.63 -14.16 -17.40
N ASP A 534 18.30 -14.52 -16.30
CA ASP A 534 19.76 -14.31 -16.15
C ASP A 534 20.58 -14.99 -17.26
N ASP A 535 20.05 -16.07 -17.84
CA ASP A 535 20.68 -16.84 -18.92
C ASP A 535 20.22 -16.40 -20.32
N GLY A 536 19.35 -15.40 -20.44
CA GLY A 536 18.74 -14.97 -21.70
C GLY A 536 17.97 -16.07 -22.43
N SER A 537 17.62 -17.15 -21.74
CA SER A 537 16.96 -18.30 -22.35
C SER A 537 15.52 -18.00 -22.78
N ILE A 538 14.84 -17.10 -22.05
CA ILE A 538 13.49 -16.65 -22.31
C ILE A 538 13.53 -15.13 -22.48
N ASP A 539 13.24 -14.69 -23.70
CA ASP A 539 13.20 -13.28 -24.07
C ASP A 539 12.05 -13.05 -25.06
N THR A 540 11.40 -11.90 -24.96
CA THR A 540 10.29 -11.52 -25.84
C THR A 540 10.83 -11.01 -27.16
N CYS A 541 10.77 -11.85 -28.18
CA CYS A 541 11.31 -11.54 -29.51
C CYS A 541 10.32 -10.77 -30.39
N LYS A 542 10.77 -10.47 -31.62
CA LYS A 542 9.92 -10.01 -32.72
C LYS A 542 8.76 -10.99 -32.96
N GLY A 543 7.53 -10.56 -32.66
CA GLY A 543 6.31 -11.34 -32.85
C GLY A 543 5.46 -11.48 -31.58
N ASP A 544 6.03 -11.20 -30.41
CA ASP A 544 5.29 -11.12 -29.13
C ASP A 544 4.84 -9.68 -28.79
N SER A 545 5.10 -8.72 -29.67
CA SER A 545 4.69 -7.32 -29.54
C SER A 545 3.23 -7.19 -29.10
N GLY A 546 2.98 -6.31 -28.12
CA GLY A 546 1.64 -6.13 -27.54
C GLY A 546 1.20 -7.24 -26.58
N GLY A 547 1.95 -8.35 -26.48
CA GLY A 547 1.73 -9.40 -25.49
C GLY A 547 1.95 -8.90 -24.06
N PRO A 548 1.32 -9.52 -23.06
CA PRO A 548 1.41 -9.05 -21.69
C PRO A 548 2.61 -9.63 -20.92
N LEU A 549 3.17 -8.81 -20.04
CA LEU A 549 3.98 -9.22 -18.90
C LEU A 549 3.08 -9.20 -17.67
N VAL A 550 2.79 -10.39 -17.14
CA VAL A 550 1.85 -10.58 -16.03
C VAL A 550 2.61 -10.98 -14.77
N CYS A 551 2.48 -10.20 -13.72
CA CYS A 551 3.05 -10.52 -12.41
C CYS A 551 1.91 -10.92 -11.47
N THR A 552 2.14 -11.93 -10.64
CA THR A 552 1.14 -12.39 -9.66
C THR A 552 1.52 -11.89 -8.29
N ASP A 553 0.57 -11.26 -7.60
CA ASP A 553 0.75 -10.87 -6.21
C ASP A 553 0.78 -12.10 -5.28
N ILE A 554 0.96 -11.83 -4.00
CA ILE A 554 1.04 -12.86 -2.97
C ILE A 554 -0.30 -13.57 -2.70
N ASN A 555 -1.42 -12.99 -3.12
CA ASN A 555 -2.76 -13.57 -3.09
C ASN A 555 -3.11 -14.36 -4.37
N ASN A 556 -2.13 -14.57 -5.27
CA ASN A 556 -2.29 -15.18 -6.59
C ASN A 556 -3.19 -14.38 -7.55
N VAL A 557 -3.33 -13.08 -7.34
CA VAL A 557 -4.02 -12.16 -8.25
C VAL A 557 -3.05 -11.74 -9.35
N ALA A 558 -3.45 -11.95 -10.60
CA ALA A 558 -2.66 -11.60 -11.77
C ALA A 558 -2.86 -10.15 -12.20
N TYR A 559 -1.76 -9.41 -12.28
CA TYR A 559 -1.70 -8.02 -12.74
C TYR A 559 -0.97 -7.89 -14.07
N VAL A 560 -1.50 -7.07 -14.97
CA VAL A 560 -0.78 -6.67 -16.19
C VAL A 560 0.29 -5.63 -15.83
N TRP A 561 1.51 -6.09 -15.57
CA TRP A 561 2.61 -5.20 -15.17
C TRP A 561 3.22 -4.45 -16.35
N GLY A 562 3.33 -5.15 -17.48
CA GLY A 562 3.94 -4.61 -18.68
C GLY A 562 3.27 -5.08 -19.97
N ILE A 563 3.57 -4.37 -21.05
CA ILE A 563 3.22 -4.76 -22.42
C ILE A 563 4.51 -4.81 -23.21
N VAL A 564 4.74 -5.89 -23.95
CA VAL A 564 5.92 -6.05 -24.82
C VAL A 564 5.98 -4.89 -25.81
N SER A 565 7.01 -4.06 -25.68
CA SER A 565 7.19 -2.85 -26.48
C SER A 565 8.31 -3.03 -27.50
N TRP A 566 9.55 -3.20 -27.04
CA TRP A 566 10.71 -3.39 -27.91
C TRP A 566 11.81 -4.22 -27.23
N GLY A 567 12.77 -4.69 -28.02
CA GLY A 567 13.93 -5.42 -27.54
C GLY A 567 14.99 -5.54 -28.64
N GLU A 568 16.26 -5.65 -28.25
CA GLU A 568 17.38 -5.81 -29.17
C GLU A 568 18.01 -7.20 -29.01
N ASN A 569 18.54 -7.77 -30.09
CA ASN A 569 19.34 -8.99 -30.04
C ASN A 569 18.72 -10.16 -29.24
N CYS A 570 17.47 -10.50 -29.58
CA CYS A 570 16.65 -11.41 -28.78
C CYS A 570 17.34 -12.73 -28.40
N GLY A 571 17.14 -13.15 -27.14
CA GLY A 571 17.63 -14.43 -26.63
C GLY A 571 19.11 -14.42 -26.21
N LYS A 572 19.67 -13.22 -25.99
CA LYS A 572 21.01 -13.02 -25.40
C LYS A 572 20.90 -12.56 -23.94
N PRO A 573 21.74 -13.09 -23.03
CA PRO A 573 21.71 -12.73 -21.59
C PRO A 573 21.83 -11.24 -21.29
N GLU A 574 22.50 -10.47 -22.16
CA GLU A 574 22.82 -9.05 -21.93
C GLU A 574 21.77 -8.07 -22.48
N PHE A 575 20.67 -8.57 -23.08
CA PHE A 575 19.67 -7.72 -23.72
C PHE A 575 18.27 -8.09 -23.22
N PRO A 576 17.82 -7.52 -22.08
CA PRO A 576 16.49 -7.82 -21.58
C PRO A 576 15.41 -7.18 -22.47
N GLY A 577 14.24 -7.82 -22.54
CA GLY A 577 13.06 -7.26 -23.17
C GLY A 577 12.59 -6.00 -22.44
N VAL A 578 12.16 -5.00 -23.21
CA VAL A 578 11.66 -3.72 -22.69
C VAL A 578 10.15 -3.66 -22.87
N TYR A 579 9.48 -3.38 -21.77
CA TYR A 579 8.03 -3.34 -21.65
C TYR A 579 7.58 -1.94 -21.31
N THR A 580 6.41 -1.54 -21.80
CA THR A 580 5.75 -0.33 -21.28
C THR A 580 5.21 -0.63 -19.90
N LYS A 581 5.60 0.19 -18.90
CA LYS A 581 5.21 0.01 -17.49
C LYS A 581 3.76 0.44 -17.29
N VAL A 582 2.83 -0.52 -17.26
CA VAL A 582 1.39 -0.24 -17.27
C VAL A 582 0.94 0.54 -16.03
N ALA A 583 1.58 0.32 -14.89
CA ALA A 583 1.28 1.03 -13.64
C ALA A 583 1.39 2.57 -13.76
N ASN A 584 2.26 3.06 -14.65
CA ASN A 584 2.40 4.51 -14.89
C ASN A 584 1.23 5.10 -15.69
N TYR A 585 0.42 4.26 -16.35
CA TYR A 585 -0.71 4.68 -17.19
C TYR A 585 -2.05 4.31 -16.56
N PHE A 586 -2.09 3.98 -15.26
CA PHE A 586 -3.33 3.60 -14.57
C PHE A 586 -4.41 4.68 -14.72
N ASP A 587 -4.07 5.94 -14.49
CA ASP A 587 -5.03 7.04 -14.59
C ASP A 587 -5.56 7.21 -16.01
N TRP A 588 -4.69 7.14 -17.03
CA TRP A 588 -5.06 7.16 -18.45
C TRP A 588 -6.00 6.01 -18.82
N ILE A 589 -5.68 4.78 -18.40
CA ILE A 589 -6.57 3.61 -18.61
C ILE A 589 -7.90 3.85 -17.90
N SER A 590 -7.87 4.31 -16.65
CA SER A 590 -9.06 4.53 -15.84
C SER A 590 -9.98 5.62 -16.38
N HIS A 591 -9.42 6.63 -17.05
CA HIS A 591 -10.18 7.72 -17.67
C HIS A 591 -11.05 7.21 -18.81
N HIS A 592 -10.54 6.28 -19.63
CA HIS A 592 -11.28 5.71 -20.76
C HIS A 592 -12.17 4.53 -20.37
N VAL A 593 -11.71 3.68 -19.46
CA VAL A 593 -12.36 2.40 -19.12
C VAL A 593 -13.30 2.52 -17.91
N GLY A 594 -12.95 3.37 -16.94
CA GLY A 594 -13.58 3.44 -15.62
C GLY A 594 -12.87 2.56 -14.58
N ARG A 595 -12.59 3.11 -13.39
CA ARG A 595 -11.84 2.43 -12.30
C ARG A 595 -12.50 1.15 -11.81
N SER A 596 -13.83 1.14 -11.74
CA SER A 596 -14.62 0.02 -11.22
C SER A 596 -14.50 -1.27 -12.04
N LEU A 597 -13.96 -1.20 -13.27
CA LEU A 597 -13.81 -2.36 -14.15
C LEU A 597 -12.40 -2.95 -14.16
N ILE A 598 -11.39 -2.23 -13.65
CA ILE A 598 -9.97 -2.55 -13.89
C ILE A 598 -9.13 -2.72 -12.62
N SER A 599 -9.60 -2.25 -11.46
CA SER A 599 -8.83 -2.29 -10.22
C SER A 599 -9.61 -2.96 -9.09
N GLN A 600 -8.89 -3.78 -8.31
CA GLN A 600 -9.41 -4.42 -7.10
C GLN A 600 -9.48 -3.44 -5.91
N TYR A 601 -8.58 -2.46 -5.87
CA TYR A 601 -8.42 -1.54 -4.75
C TYR A 601 -8.50 -0.08 -5.21
N ASN A 602 -8.71 0.84 -4.26
CA ASN A 602 -8.73 2.28 -4.46
C ASN A 602 -9.80 2.80 -5.46
N VAL A 603 -10.95 2.13 -5.52
CA VAL A 603 -12.13 2.50 -6.32
C VAL A 603 -12.93 3.65 -5.69
#